data_AF-A0A7C2ESL9-F1
#
_entry.id   AF-A0A7C2ESL9-F1
#
_cell.length_a   1.000
_cell.length_b   1.000
_cell.length_c   1.000
_cell.angle_alpha   90.00
_cell.angle_beta   90.00
_cell.angle_gamma   90.00
#
_symmetry.space_group_name_H-M   'P 1'
#
loop_
_entity.id
_entity.type
_entity.pdbx_description
1 polymer ?
#
loop_
_entity_poly.entity_id
_entity_poly.type
_entity_poly.pdbx_seq_one_letter_code
_entity_poly.pdbx_strand_id
1 'polypeptide(L)'
;MRSLLTGYAGAFNRRHRRAGHLFQNRYKSIVVEEDPYFLELVRYLHLNPLRAGVVPDLRALDRYPWSGHAALMGTVSRPWQATTEVLGRFAPSVRGARTIYRSFAAAGAAQGRRPELQGGGLVRSLGGWVAVRNLQRGREQYLSDERVLGSSEFVAQVRDEAEAQQRHRPRAPSLEEVGTAVCRHVGIPPAVLQAGSRRRDVARARDGIAYLWLEVWGQSGRAIAEALGVRPQSIYRAAQRGRKERQEWEWIAIR
;
A
#
# COMPACT_ATOMS: atom_id res chain seq x y z
N MET A 1 -8.85 -0.57 3.28
CA MET A 1 -9.37 -0.92 4.63
C MET A 1 -10.82 -0.55 4.91
N ARG A 2 -11.40 0.52 4.32
CA ARG A 2 -12.80 0.93 4.61
C ARG A 2 -13.84 -0.20 4.40
N SER A 3 -13.82 -0.86 3.24
CA SER A 3 -14.77 -1.95 2.93
C SER A 3 -14.71 -3.08 3.97
N LEU A 4 -13.49 -3.55 4.30
CA LEU A 4 -13.26 -4.61 5.29
C LEU A 4 -13.79 -4.22 6.68
N LEU A 5 -13.41 -3.05 7.19
CA LEU A 5 -13.78 -2.62 8.53
C LEU A 5 -15.29 -2.37 8.65
N THR A 6 -15.90 -1.70 7.66
CA THR A 6 -17.35 -1.46 7.66
C THR A 6 -18.13 -2.76 7.53
N GLY A 7 -17.72 -3.65 6.60
CA GLY A 7 -18.38 -4.93 6.39
C GLY A 7 -18.30 -5.83 7.62
N TYR A 8 -17.12 -5.96 8.22
CA TYR A 8 -16.92 -6.77 9.43
C TYR A 8 -17.69 -6.21 10.62
N ALA A 9 -17.61 -4.90 10.88
CA ALA A 9 -18.35 -4.28 11.97
C ALA A 9 -19.86 -4.49 11.84
N GLY A 10 -20.41 -4.35 10.63
CA GLY A 10 -21.82 -4.61 10.36
C GLY A 10 -22.20 -6.08 10.60
N ALA A 11 -21.39 -7.02 10.11
CA ALA A 11 -21.63 -8.45 10.31
C ALA A 11 -21.56 -8.86 11.79
N PHE A 12 -20.54 -8.39 12.51
CA PHE A 12 -20.35 -8.64 13.93
C PHE A 12 -21.52 -8.08 14.77
N ASN A 13 -21.90 -6.83 14.52
CA ASN A 13 -23.00 -6.18 15.24
C ASN A 13 -24.33 -6.93 15.05
N ARG A 14 -24.65 -7.36 13.82
CA ARG A 14 -25.83 -8.21 13.57
C ARG A 14 -25.75 -9.55 14.32
N ARG A 15 -24.60 -10.23 14.24
CA ARG A 15 -24.39 -11.54 14.90
C ARG A 15 -24.56 -11.45 16.43
N HIS A 16 -24.04 -10.39 17.04
CA HIS A 16 -24.03 -10.23 18.50
C HIS A 16 -25.15 -9.33 19.02
N ARG A 17 -26.12 -8.94 18.18
CA ARG A 17 -27.22 -8.01 18.53
C ARG A 17 -26.72 -6.72 19.17
N ARG A 18 -25.61 -6.17 18.66
CA ARG A 18 -25.01 -4.91 19.11
C ARG A 18 -25.28 -3.81 18.10
N ALA A 19 -25.21 -2.56 18.57
CA ALA A 19 -25.23 -1.36 17.73
C ALA A 19 -24.01 -0.48 18.05
N GLY A 20 -23.64 0.39 17.11
CA GLY A 20 -22.55 1.35 17.28
C GLY A 20 -21.17 0.88 16.79
N HIS A 21 -20.14 1.63 17.19
CA HIS A 21 -18.77 1.42 16.74
C HIS A 21 -18.16 0.14 17.34
N LEU A 22 -17.53 -0.68 16.48
CA LEU A 22 -16.81 -1.87 16.91
C LEU A 22 -15.31 -1.62 17.15
N PHE A 23 -14.69 -0.86 16.25
CA PHE A 23 -13.27 -0.55 16.32
C PHE A 23 -13.02 0.75 17.09
N GLN A 24 -11.98 0.77 17.92
CA GLN A 24 -11.63 1.92 18.75
C GLN A 24 -11.26 3.16 17.92
N ASN A 25 -10.63 2.97 16.75
CA ASN A 25 -10.15 4.06 15.90
C ASN A 25 -10.34 3.74 14.41
N ARG A 26 -10.30 4.79 13.58
CA ARG A 26 -10.21 4.66 12.12
C ARG A 26 -8.86 4.05 11.72
N TYR A 27 -8.86 3.32 10.60
CA TYR A 27 -7.61 2.83 10.00
C TYR A 27 -6.69 4.01 9.66
N LYS A 28 -5.40 3.86 9.98
CA LYS A 28 -4.34 4.80 9.61
C LYS A 28 -3.29 4.03 8.80
N SER A 29 -2.75 4.68 7.77
CA SER A 29 -1.56 4.23 7.03
C SER A 29 -0.49 5.29 7.29
N ILE A 30 0.61 4.89 7.93
CA ILE A 30 1.67 5.81 8.37
C ILE A 30 2.97 5.28 7.77
N VAL A 31 3.76 6.16 7.17
CA VAL A 31 5.10 5.85 6.66
C VAL A 31 6.05 5.60 7.84
N VAL A 32 6.92 4.60 7.71
CA VAL A 32 7.91 4.24 8.72
C VAL A 32 9.28 4.39 8.06
N GLU A 33 10.03 5.41 8.46
CA GLU A 33 11.30 5.79 7.82
C GLU A 33 12.52 5.30 8.60
N GLU A 34 12.51 5.48 9.93
CA GLU A 34 13.64 5.15 10.79
C GLU A 34 13.67 3.66 11.18
N ASP A 35 14.80 2.99 10.93
CA ASP A 35 15.04 1.60 11.31
C ASP A 35 14.84 1.32 12.82
N PRO A 36 15.33 2.16 13.77
CA PRO A 36 15.07 1.97 15.19
C PRO A 36 13.57 1.98 15.52
N TYR A 37 12.83 2.93 14.93
CA TYR A 37 11.39 3.04 15.14
C TYR A 37 10.63 1.85 14.52
N PHE A 38 11.06 1.36 13.35
CA PHE A 38 10.51 0.13 12.76
C PHE A 38 10.65 -1.08 13.69
N LEU A 39 11.84 -1.29 14.26
CA LEU A 39 12.08 -2.41 15.19
C LEU A 39 11.21 -2.29 16.45
N GLU A 40 11.07 -1.08 17.00
CA GLU A 40 10.18 -0.82 18.14
C GLU A 40 8.71 -1.08 17.80
N LEU A 41 8.27 -0.72 16.59
CA LEU A 41 6.91 -0.99 16.12
C LEU A 41 6.66 -2.49 15.99
N VAL A 42 7.60 -3.24 15.41
CA VAL A 42 7.54 -4.71 15.31
C VAL A 42 7.41 -5.32 16.71
N ARG A 43 8.28 -4.90 17.65
CA ARG A 43 8.24 -5.36 19.04
C ARG A 43 6.92 -5.04 19.72
N TYR A 44 6.43 -3.81 19.58
CA TYR A 44 5.15 -3.38 20.12
C TYR A 44 4.01 -4.27 19.63
N LEU A 45 3.89 -4.46 18.32
CA LEU A 45 2.84 -5.28 17.71
C LEU A 45 2.90 -6.73 18.20
N HIS A 46 4.09 -7.31 18.24
CA HIS A 46 4.30 -8.71 18.60
C HIS A 46 4.07 -8.99 20.08
N LEU A 47 4.31 -8.03 20.96
CA LEU A 47 4.07 -8.17 22.40
C LEU A 47 2.61 -7.86 22.80
N ASN A 48 1.75 -7.40 21.90
CA ASN A 48 0.35 -7.09 22.22
C ASN A 48 -0.42 -8.29 22.83
N PRO A 49 -0.31 -9.53 22.31
CA PRO A 49 -1.00 -10.68 22.94
C PRO A 49 -0.52 -10.94 24.37
N LEU A 50 0.77 -10.77 24.63
CA LEU A 50 1.34 -10.92 25.97
C LEU A 50 0.83 -9.82 26.90
N ARG A 51 0.90 -8.56 26.46
CA ARG A 51 0.45 -7.38 27.24
C ARG A 51 -1.06 -7.37 27.49
N ALA A 52 -1.85 -7.97 26.59
CA ALA A 52 -3.28 -8.13 26.74
C ALA A 52 -3.68 -9.35 27.59
N GLY A 53 -2.71 -10.14 28.09
CA GLY A 53 -2.97 -11.35 28.87
C GLY A 53 -3.56 -12.51 28.05
N VAL A 54 -3.50 -12.44 26.71
CA VAL A 54 -3.98 -13.51 25.82
C VAL A 54 -3.03 -14.71 25.86
N VAL A 55 -1.75 -14.46 26.09
CA VAL A 55 -0.74 -15.49 26.33
C VAL A 55 0.01 -15.17 27.64
N PRO A 56 0.37 -16.20 28.44
CA PRO A 56 0.94 -15.97 29.77
C PRO A 56 2.40 -15.50 29.75
N ASP A 57 3.17 -15.91 28.74
CA ASP A 57 4.62 -15.65 28.68
C ASP A 57 5.16 -15.66 27.24
N LEU A 58 6.46 -15.39 27.08
CA LEU A 58 7.12 -15.39 25.78
C LEU A 58 7.19 -16.80 25.16
N ARG A 59 7.24 -17.88 25.95
CA ARG A 59 7.27 -19.25 25.42
C ARG A 59 5.94 -19.61 24.77
N ALA A 60 4.83 -19.13 25.32
CA ALA A 60 3.51 -19.23 24.73
C ALA A 60 3.40 -18.33 23.49
N LEU A 61 3.94 -17.11 23.55
CA LEU A 61 3.98 -16.19 22.40
C LEU A 61 4.79 -16.76 21.22
N ASP A 62 5.91 -17.45 21.49
CA ASP A 62 6.76 -18.11 20.49
C ASP A 62 5.95 -19.04 19.57
N ARG A 63 4.83 -19.59 20.04
CA ARG A 63 3.95 -20.52 19.31
C ARG A 63 2.55 -19.97 19.01
N TYR A 64 2.27 -18.70 19.34
CA TYR A 64 0.92 -18.16 19.23
C TYR A 64 0.54 -17.87 17.76
N PRO A 65 -0.42 -18.61 17.17
CA PRO A 65 -0.64 -18.61 15.73
C PRO A 65 -1.24 -17.31 15.20
N TRP A 66 -1.70 -16.41 16.05
CA TRP A 66 -2.31 -15.13 15.68
C TRP A 66 -1.36 -13.93 15.83
N SER A 67 -0.07 -14.16 16.06
CA SER A 67 0.95 -13.10 16.10
C SER A 67 2.01 -13.30 15.00
N GLY A 68 2.50 -12.21 14.43
CA GLY A 68 3.66 -12.23 13.52
C GLY A 68 4.95 -12.70 14.20
N HIS A 69 4.98 -12.67 15.53
CA HIS A 69 6.09 -13.18 16.34
C HIS A 69 6.41 -14.65 16.05
N ALA A 70 5.39 -15.52 16.00
CA ALA A 70 5.55 -16.95 15.78
C ALA A 70 6.18 -17.26 14.41
N ALA A 71 5.89 -16.43 13.40
CA ALA A 71 6.51 -16.55 12.09
C ALA A 71 8.00 -16.15 12.09
N LEU A 72 8.37 -15.10 12.81
CA LEU A 72 9.79 -14.75 12.99
C LEU A 72 10.55 -15.85 13.73
N MET A 73 9.93 -16.45 14.76
CA MET A 73 10.50 -17.59 15.50
C MET A 73 10.53 -18.88 14.68
N GLY A 74 9.82 -18.95 13.55
CA GLY A 74 9.79 -20.12 12.67
C GLY A 74 8.87 -21.24 13.15
N THR A 75 8.01 -21.00 14.12
CA THR A 75 7.06 -21.99 14.66
C THR A 75 5.78 -22.06 13.84
N VAL A 76 5.43 -20.98 13.12
CA VAL A 76 4.26 -20.90 12.25
C VAL A 76 4.67 -20.33 10.90
N SER A 77 4.48 -21.09 9.82
CA SER A 77 4.80 -20.63 8.47
C SER A 77 3.80 -19.58 7.98
N ARG A 78 4.31 -18.46 7.45
CA ARG A 78 3.51 -17.38 6.86
C ARG A 78 4.22 -16.83 5.61
N PRO A 79 4.00 -17.43 4.42
CA PRO A 79 4.69 -17.03 3.19
C PRO A 79 4.49 -15.57 2.78
N TRP A 80 3.41 -14.95 3.24
CA TRP A 80 3.05 -13.55 2.96
C TRP A 80 3.67 -12.54 3.94
N GLN A 81 4.34 -12.99 5.00
CA GLN A 81 4.97 -12.11 5.98
C GLN A 81 6.46 -11.93 5.63
N ALA A 82 6.94 -10.68 5.58
CA ALA A 82 8.33 -10.34 5.27
C ALA A 82 9.31 -10.67 6.42
N THR A 83 9.43 -11.95 6.79
CA THR A 83 10.26 -12.39 7.92
C THR A 83 11.74 -12.15 7.68
N THR A 84 12.22 -12.31 6.44
CA THR A 84 13.62 -12.10 6.07
C THR A 84 14.04 -10.65 6.27
N GLU A 85 13.17 -9.71 5.89
CA GLU A 85 13.44 -8.28 6.00
C GLU A 85 13.56 -7.83 7.47
N VAL A 86 12.68 -8.35 8.33
CA VAL A 86 12.73 -8.06 9.77
C VAL A 86 13.95 -8.72 10.43
N LEU A 87 14.20 -10.01 10.17
CA LEU A 87 15.32 -10.73 10.78
C LEU A 87 16.68 -10.21 10.29
N GLY A 88 16.78 -9.76 9.04
CA GLY A 88 18.01 -9.21 8.46
C GLY A 88 18.53 -7.97 9.19
N ARG A 89 17.65 -7.21 9.86
CA ARG A 89 18.03 -6.06 10.71
C ARG A 89 18.66 -6.46 12.04
N PHE A 90 18.61 -7.74 12.43
CA PHE A 90 19.20 -8.24 13.68
C PHE A 90 20.53 -8.96 13.45
N ALA A 91 20.61 -9.84 12.43
CA ALA A 91 21.85 -10.50 12.04
C ALA A 91 21.77 -11.10 10.63
N PRO A 92 22.91 -11.36 9.96
CA PRO A 92 22.94 -12.01 8.65
C PRO A 92 22.42 -13.46 8.67
N SER A 93 22.66 -14.20 9.76
CA SER A 93 22.18 -15.58 9.90
C SER A 93 20.79 -15.63 10.54
N VAL A 94 19.87 -16.40 9.96
CA VAL A 94 18.50 -16.55 10.49
C VAL A 94 18.50 -17.04 11.94
N ARG A 95 19.40 -17.96 12.29
CA ARG A 95 19.52 -18.49 13.65
C ARG A 95 19.98 -17.40 14.63
N GLY A 96 21.03 -16.64 14.29
CA GLY A 96 21.52 -15.54 15.11
C GLY A 96 20.47 -14.42 15.24
N ALA A 97 19.83 -14.08 14.14
CA ALA A 97 18.80 -13.05 14.10
C ALA A 97 17.62 -13.39 15.02
N ARG A 98 17.15 -14.65 15.03
CA ARG A 98 16.10 -15.10 15.95
C ARG A 98 16.49 -14.96 17.41
N THR A 99 17.73 -15.31 17.77
CA THR A 99 18.23 -15.15 19.14
C THR A 99 18.21 -13.68 19.56
N ILE A 100 18.78 -12.80 18.74
CA ILE A 100 18.86 -11.36 19.05
C ILE A 100 17.46 -10.73 19.07
N TYR A 101 16.62 -11.04 18.07
CA TYR A 101 15.22 -10.60 18.02
C TYR A 101 14.43 -11.04 19.26
N ARG A 102 14.58 -12.29 19.70
CA ARG A 102 13.87 -12.81 20.87
C ARG A 102 14.32 -12.10 22.16
N SER A 103 15.62 -11.84 22.31
CA SER A 103 16.15 -11.03 23.41
C SER A 103 15.62 -9.59 23.37
N PHE A 104 15.58 -8.99 22.18
CA PHE A 104 15.01 -7.66 21.97
C PHE A 104 13.51 -7.60 22.34
N ALA A 105 12.73 -8.62 21.97
CA ALA A 105 11.33 -8.75 22.37
C ALA A 105 11.19 -8.94 23.89
N ALA A 106 12.04 -9.76 24.51
CA ALA A 106 12.04 -9.98 25.95
C ALA A 106 12.34 -8.69 26.73
N ALA A 107 13.30 -7.89 26.28
CA ALA A 107 13.60 -6.59 26.87
C ALA A 107 12.38 -5.64 26.82
N GLY A 108 11.57 -5.72 25.77
CA GLY A 108 10.34 -4.92 25.65
C GLY A 108 9.14 -5.46 26.43
N ALA A 109 9.15 -6.74 26.83
CA ALA A 109 8.05 -7.35 27.58
C ALA A 109 7.92 -6.72 28.98
N ALA A 110 9.06 -6.42 29.63
CA ALA A 110 9.11 -5.79 30.94
C ALA A 110 8.71 -4.31 30.96
N GLN A 111 8.69 -3.64 29.80
CA GLN A 111 8.51 -2.18 29.71
C GLN A 111 7.04 -1.72 29.78
N GLY A 112 6.08 -2.63 29.94
CA GLY A 112 4.67 -2.28 30.10
C GLY A 112 4.08 -1.49 28.91
N ARG A 113 3.26 -0.47 29.21
CA ARG A 113 2.66 0.43 28.21
C ARG A 113 3.63 1.57 27.90
N ARG A 114 3.93 1.75 26.61
CA ARG A 114 4.78 2.84 26.07
C ARG A 114 3.89 3.91 25.39
N PRO A 115 3.42 4.95 26.10
CA PRO A 115 2.50 5.95 25.55
C PRO A 115 3.09 6.77 24.39
N GLU A 116 4.40 6.95 24.32
CA GLU A 116 5.13 7.58 23.21
C GLU A 116 5.03 6.77 21.90
N LEU A 117 4.77 5.47 22.00
CA LEU A 117 4.48 4.61 20.85
C LEU A 117 2.98 4.63 20.49
N GLN A 118 2.15 5.41 21.18
CA GLN A 118 0.71 5.55 20.90
C GLN A 118 0.43 6.96 20.32
N GLY A 119 -0.51 7.05 19.36
CA GLY A 119 -0.98 8.34 18.80
C GLY A 119 -0.69 8.57 17.31
N GLY A 120 0.44 8.07 16.82
CA GLY A 120 0.85 8.18 15.41
C GLY A 120 1.44 9.54 15.03
N GLY A 121 2.33 9.53 14.02
CA GLY A 121 2.87 10.69 13.29
C GLY A 121 3.56 11.75 14.14
N LEU A 122 2.78 12.69 14.70
CA LEU A 122 3.28 13.95 15.27
C LEU A 122 3.99 13.80 16.63
N VAL A 123 3.62 12.81 17.45
CA VAL A 123 4.21 12.61 18.80
C VAL A 123 5.62 12.03 18.72
N ARG A 124 5.96 11.40 17.59
CA ARG A 124 7.20 10.61 17.43
C ARG A 124 8.33 11.40 16.77
N SER A 125 8.02 12.24 15.79
CA SER A 125 9.02 13.02 15.05
C SER A 125 9.59 14.22 15.83
N LEU A 126 8.92 14.67 16.90
CA LEU A 126 9.33 15.89 17.62
C LEU A 126 9.72 15.69 19.09
N GLY A 127 9.95 14.46 19.58
CA GLY A 127 10.42 14.27 20.96
C GLY A 127 9.32 14.36 22.03
N GLY A 128 8.10 13.94 21.71
CA GLY A 128 7.02 13.72 22.67
C GLY A 128 6.04 14.89 22.88
N TRP A 129 5.13 14.72 23.84
CA TRP A 129 3.99 15.63 24.10
C TRP A 129 4.40 17.06 24.45
N VAL A 130 5.61 17.27 24.98
CA VAL A 130 6.12 18.59 25.36
C VAL A 130 6.45 19.43 24.12
N ALA A 131 7.07 18.83 23.11
CA ALA A 131 7.40 19.53 21.86
C ALA A 131 6.15 19.86 21.03
N VAL A 132 5.16 18.96 21.00
CA VAL A 132 3.88 19.19 20.32
C VAL A 132 3.10 20.36 20.96
N ARG A 133 3.29 20.62 22.26
CA ARG A 133 2.65 21.74 22.97
C ARG A 133 3.33 23.09 22.67
N ASN A 134 4.62 23.07 22.32
CA ASN A 134 5.44 24.24 22.02
C ASN A 134 5.40 24.64 20.54
N LEU A 135 4.81 23.82 19.67
CA LEU A 135 4.45 24.22 18.31
C LEU A 135 3.36 25.29 18.41
N GLN A 136 3.78 26.55 18.41
CA GLN A 136 2.87 27.66 18.15
C GLN A 136 2.15 27.39 16.82
N ARG A 137 0.85 27.72 16.75
CA ARG A 137 -0.03 27.54 15.57
C ARG A 137 0.38 28.37 14.34
N GLY A 138 1.67 28.70 14.18
CA GLY A 138 2.21 29.61 13.18
C GLY A 138 2.95 28.89 12.06
N ARG A 139 2.33 28.89 10.87
CA ARG A 139 2.97 29.04 9.55
C ARG A 139 4.33 28.36 9.31
N GLU A 140 4.37 27.04 9.37
CA GLU A 140 5.42 26.28 8.68
C GLU A 140 4.83 25.71 7.38
N GLN A 141 5.38 26.11 6.24
CA GLN A 141 5.01 25.60 4.92
C GLN A 141 5.63 24.22 4.73
N TYR A 142 4.98 23.19 5.25
CA TYR A 142 5.32 21.81 4.93
C TYR A 142 4.91 21.51 3.48
N LEU A 143 5.80 20.85 2.72
CA LEU A 143 5.50 20.35 1.37
C LEU A 143 4.31 19.39 1.37
N SER A 144 4.10 18.66 2.47
CA SER A 144 2.92 17.83 2.69
C SER A 144 2.71 17.50 4.18
N ASP A 145 1.58 16.88 4.52
CA ASP A 145 1.32 16.40 5.88
C ASP A 145 2.22 15.20 6.21
N GLU A 146 3.27 15.44 7.00
CA GLU A 146 4.26 14.43 7.39
C GLU A 146 3.64 13.24 8.13
N ARG A 147 2.44 13.40 8.70
CA ARG A 147 1.69 12.30 9.34
C ARG A 147 1.22 11.24 8.34
N VAL A 148 1.11 11.62 7.07
CA VAL A 148 0.49 10.83 5.99
C VAL A 148 1.52 10.38 4.97
N LEU A 149 2.44 11.27 4.57
CA LEU A 149 3.34 11.03 3.45
C LEU A 149 4.81 10.78 3.87
N GLY A 150 5.17 10.92 5.15
CA GLY A 150 6.55 10.82 5.62
C GLY A 150 7.25 12.18 5.64
N SER A 151 8.55 12.19 5.95
CA SER A 151 9.37 13.40 6.01
C SER A 151 9.42 14.14 4.69
N SER A 152 9.70 15.45 4.75
CA SER A 152 9.88 16.28 3.55
C SER A 152 11.02 15.77 2.63
N GLU A 153 12.06 15.16 3.21
CA GLU A 153 13.16 14.53 2.47
C GLU A 153 12.68 13.28 1.70
N PHE A 154 11.96 12.38 2.37
CA PHE A 154 11.37 11.20 1.72
C PHE A 154 10.41 11.60 0.59
N VAL A 155 9.57 12.62 0.82
CA VAL A 155 8.65 13.12 -0.21
C VAL A 155 9.40 13.67 -1.41
N ALA A 156 10.50 14.41 -1.20
CA ALA A 156 11.34 14.90 -2.28
C ALA A 156 11.98 13.75 -3.06
N GLN A 157 12.57 12.77 -2.36
CA GLN A 157 13.17 11.59 -2.99
C GLN A 157 12.15 10.81 -3.83
N VAL A 158 10.97 10.49 -3.26
CA VAL A 158 9.92 9.75 -3.98
C VAL A 158 9.43 10.53 -5.21
N ARG A 159 9.31 11.86 -5.10
CA ARG A 159 8.96 12.70 -6.24
C ARG A 159 10.05 12.64 -7.31
N ASP A 160 11.31 12.78 -6.93
CA ASP A 160 12.43 12.79 -7.87
C ASP A 160 12.59 11.41 -8.56
N GLU A 161 12.39 10.30 -7.82
CA GLU A 161 12.32 8.94 -8.39
C GLU A 161 11.16 8.78 -9.37
N ALA A 162 9.98 9.31 -9.04
CA ALA A 162 8.81 9.28 -9.91
C ALA A 162 9.03 10.12 -11.17
N GLU A 163 9.61 11.32 -11.04
CA GLU A 163 9.98 12.17 -12.17
C GLU A 163 11.03 11.50 -13.05
N ALA A 164 12.06 10.89 -12.46
CA ALA A 164 13.09 10.15 -13.19
C ALA A 164 12.46 8.99 -13.98
N GLN A 165 11.56 8.22 -13.39
CA GLN A 165 10.80 7.18 -14.10
C GLN A 165 9.96 7.75 -15.24
N GLN A 166 9.41 8.96 -15.08
CA GLN A 166 8.62 9.62 -16.11
C GLN A 166 9.48 10.15 -17.27
N ARG A 167 10.70 10.61 -17.00
CA ARG A 167 11.68 11.06 -18.02
C ARG A 167 12.16 9.94 -18.94
N HIS A 168 12.16 8.69 -18.46
CA HIS A 168 12.57 7.52 -19.26
C HIS A 168 11.43 6.89 -20.09
N ARG A 169 10.20 7.44 -20.02
CA ARG A 169 9.10 6.92 -20.84
C ARG A 169 9.22 7.40 -22.29
N PRO A 170 8.94 6.53 -23.28
CA PRO A 170 8.87 6.96 -24.67
C PRO A 170 7.80 8.03 -24.83
N ARG A 171 8.03 8.98 -25.74
CA ARG A 171 7.04 10.00 -26.09
C ARG A 171 5.76 9.31 -26.53
N ALA A 172 4.64 9.65 -25.89
CA ALA A 172 3.35 9.07 -26.22
C ALA A 172 2.95 9.46 -27.65
N PRO A 173 2.50 8.52 -28.50
CA PRO A 173 1.79 8.83 -29.72
C PRO A 173 0.49 9.59 -29.40
N SER A 174 -0.11 10.20 -30.41
CA SER A 174 -1.46 10.75 -30.30
C SER A 174 -2.50 9.66 -30.00
N LEU A 175 -3.61 10.03 -29.37
CA LEU A 175 -4.71 9.11 -29.10
C LEU A 175 -5.26 8.47 -30.38
N GLU A 176 -5.21 9.19 -31.50
CA GLU A 176 -5.65 8.72 -32.80
C GLU A 176 -4.73 7.63 -33.36
N GLU A 177 -3.41 7.79 -33.23
CA GLU A 177 -2.42 6.79 -33.62
C GLU A 177 -2.58 5.51 -32.80
N VAL A 178 -2.71 5.64 -31.48
CA VAL A 178 -2.92 4.49 -30.58
C VAL A 178 -4.24 3.78 -30.91
N GLY A 179 -5.33 4.54 -31.05
CA GLY A 179 -6.64 4.01 -31.39
C GLY A 179 -6.60 3.26 -32.72
N THR A 180 -5.97 3.84 -33.74
CA THR A 180 -5.83 3.23 -35.06
C THR A 180 -5.00 1.95 -35.03
N ALA A 181 -3.86 1.95 -34.34
CA ALA A 181 -2.98 0.79 -34.24
C ALA A 181 -3.68 -0.38 -33.53
N VAL A 182 -4.34 -0.12 -32.40
CA VAL A 182 -5.08 -1.15 -31.66
C VAL A 182 -6.29 -1.65 -32.46
N CYS A 183 -7.05 -0.75 -33.09
CA CYS A 183 -8.18 -1.12 -33.95
C CYS A 183 -7.75 -2.01 -35.13
N ARG A 184 -6.61 -1.69 -35.76
CA ARG A 184 -6.03 -2.50 -36.84
C ARG A 184 -5.64 -3.89 -36.34
N HIS A 185 -5.02 -3.97 -35.17
CA HIS A 185 -4.63 -5.23 -34.55
C HIS A 185 -5.84 -6.10 -34.17
N VAL A 186 -6.90 -5.50 -33.65
CA VAL A 186 -8.13 -6.21 -33.25
C VAL A 186 -9.05 -6.52 -34.45
N GLY A 187 -8.86 -5.83 -35.58
CA GLY A 187 -9.67 -6.01 -36.80
C GLY A 187 -11.01 -5.28 -36.77
N ILE A 188 -11.08 -4.10 -36.14
CA ILE A 188 -12.30 -3.28 -36.07
C ILE A 188 -12.07 -1.85 -36.59
N PRO A 189 -13.08 -1.18 -37.16
CA PRO A 189 -12.96 0.24 -37.54
C PRO A 189 -12.86 1.18 -36.33
N PRO A 190 -12.01 2.23 -36.32
CA PRO A 190 -11.91 3.16 -35.19
C PRO A 190 -13.22 3.82 -34.76
N ALA A 191 -14.12 4.10 -35.72
CA ALA A 191 -15.43 4.71 -35.45
C ALA A 191 -16.31 3.92 -34.46
N VAL A 192 -16.13 2.60 -34.35
CA VAL A 192 -16.95 1.78 -33.43
C VAL A 192 -16.56 1.94 -31.95
N LEU A 193 -15.41 2.56 -31.66
CA LEU A 193 -14.94 2.80 -30.29
C LEU A 193 -15.82 3.79 -29.52
N GLN A 194 -16.35 4.81 -30.19
CA GLN A 194 -17.13 5.90 -29.58
C GLN A 194 -18.61 5.56 -29.37
N ALA A 195 -19.13 4.54 -30.07
CA ALA A 195 -20.55 4.21 -30.09
C ALA A 195 -21.09 3.53 -28.81
N GLY A 196 -20.34 3.56 -27.69
CA GLY A 196 -20.75 2.89 -26.44
C GLY A 196 -20.94 1.38 -26.56
N SER A 197 -20.50 0.77 -27.67
CA SER A 197 -20.73 -0.64 -27.99
C SER A 197 -20.14 -1.57 -26.94
N ARG A 198 -20.90 -2.61 -26.57
CA ARG A 198 -20.49 -3.68 -25.65
C ARG A 198 -20.05 -4.96 -26.36
N ARG A 199 -19.86 -4.91 -27.68
CA ARG A 199 -19.30 -6.05 -28.41
C ARG A 199 -17.93 -6.42 -27.84
N ARG A 200 -17.63 -7.72 -27.83
CA ARG A 200 -16.44 -8.28 -27.18
C ARG A 200 -15.14 -7.75 -27.78
N ASP A 201 -15.10 -7.60 -29.11
CA ASP A 201 -14.01 -7.01 -29.88
C ASP A 201 -13.77 -5.54 -29.54
N VAL A 202 -14.82 -4.72 -29.48
CA VAL A 202 -14.73 -3.30 -29.08
C VAL A 202 -14.25 -3.17 -27.64
N ALA A 203 -14.76 -4.01 -26.73
CA ALA A 203 -14.30 -4.03 -25.35
C ALA A 203 -12.82 -4.40 -25.24
N ARG A 204 -12.36 -5.38 -26.02
CA ARG A 204 -10.95 -5.79 -26.08
C ARG A 204 -10.05 -4.68 -26.62
N ALA A 205 -10.47 -3.99 -27.68
CA ALA A 205 -9.75 -2.82 -28.19
C ALA A 205 -9.64 -1.71 -27.13
N ARG A 206 -10.73 -1.40 -26.40
CA ARG A 206 -10.67 -0.43 -25.30
C ARG A 206 -9.72 -0.86 -24.18
N ASP A 207 -9.64 -2.15 -23.88
CA ASP A 207 -8.72 -2.70 -22.88
C ASP A 207 -7.25 -2.49 -23.29
N GLY A 208 -6.91 -2.76 -24.56
CA GLY A 208 -5.58 -2.50 -25.11
C GLY A 208 -5.19 -1.03 -25.13
N ILE A 209 -6.07 -0.15 -25.65
CA ILE A 209 -5.83 1.31 -25.67
C ILE A 209 -5.65 1.83 -24.24
N ALA A 210 -6.51 1.44 -23.31
CA ALA A 210 -6.41 1.89 -21.92
C ALA A 210 -5.12 1.41 -21.23
N TYR A 211 -4.71 0.16 -21.46
CA TYR A 211 -3.46 -0.38 -20.91
C TYR A 211 -2.25 0.38 -21.44
N LEU A 212 -2.13 0.54 -22.76
CA LEU A 212 -1.00 1.23 -23.37
C LEU A 212 -0.94 2.70 -22.94
N TRP A 213 -2.07 3.40 -22.96
CA TRP A 213 -2.14 4.81 -22.58
C TRP A 213 -1.75 5.05 -21.11
N LEU A 214 -2.30 4.24 -20.19
CA LEU A 214 -2.09 4.43 -18.75
C LEU A 214 -0.79 3.82 -18.24
N GLU A 215 -0.50 2.57 -18.60
CA GLU A 215 0.61 1.81 -17.98
C GLU A 215 1.91 1.99 -18.75
N VAL A 216 1.89 1.95 -20.08
CA VAL A 216 3.10 2.10 -20.91
C VAL A 216 3.48 3.58 -21.03
N TRP A 217 2.63 4.42 -21.61
CA TRP A 217 2.95 5.84 -21.86
C TRP A 217 2.65 6.80 -20.70
N GLY A 218 2.01 6.31 -19.62
CA GLY A 218 1.84 7.08 -18.39
C GLY A 218 0.93 8.29 -18.50
N GLN A 219 0.01 8.26 -19.47
CA GLN A 219 -0.88 9.37 -19.77
C GLN A 219 -2.15 9.34 -18.90
N SER A 220 -2.88 10.46 -18.88
CA SER A 220 -4.10 10.57 -18.07
C SER A 220 -5.27 9.76 -18.65
N GLY A 221 -5.96 9.02 -17.79
CA GLY A 221 -7.18 8.30 -18.12
C GLY A 221 -8.36 9.20 -18.52
N ARG A 222 -8.31 10.50 -18.18
CA ARG A 222 -9.34 11.46 -18.56
C ARG A 222 -9.36 11.72 -20.07
N ALA A 223 -8.20 11.91 -20.68
CA ALA A 223 -8.07 12.23 -22.11
C ALA A 223 -8.66 11.13 -23.00
N ILE A 224 -8.38 9.87 -22.65
CA ILE A 224 -8.93 8.70 -23.34
C ILE A 224 -10.42 8.46 -23.04
N ALA A 225 -10.90 8.77 -21.83
CA ALA A 225 -12.31 8.59 -21.48
C ALA A 225 -13.24 9.44 -22.36
N GLU A 226 -12.85 10.71 -22.56
CA GLU A 226 -13.53 11.65 -23.46
C GLU A 226 -13.46 11.15 -24.91
N ALA A 227 -12.27 10.78 -25.39
CA ALA A 227 -12.08 10.28 -26.76
C ALA A 227 -12.83 8.98 -27.08
N LEU A 228 -13.03 8.10 -26.10
CA LEU A 228 -13.76 6.83 -26.24
C LEU A 228 -15.25 6.92 -25.90
N GLY A 229 -15.74 8.08 -25.44
CA GLY A 229 -17.15 8.25 -25.06
C GLY A 229 -17.57 7.40 -23.87
N VAL A 230 -16.66 7.15 -22.91
CA VAL A 230 -16.92 6.31 -21.72
C VAL A 230 -16.62 7.05 -20.43
N ARG A 231 -17.11 6.52 -19.30
CA ARG A 231 -16.82 7.11 -17.98
C ARG A 231 -15.33 6.92 -17.64
N PRO A 232 -14.64 7.89 -17.01
CA PRO A 232 -13.24 7.73 -16.63
C PRO A 232 -12.95 6.47 -15.81
N GLN A 233 -13.88 6.09 -14.92
CA GLN A 233 -13.75 4.88 -14.10
C GLN A 233 -13.70 3.58 -14.91
N SER A 234 -14.34 3.53 -16.09
CA SER A 234 -14.27 2.34 -16.94
C SER A 234 -12.92 2.18 -17.62
N ILE A 235 -12.16 3.25 -17.82
CA ILE A 235 -10.80 3.20 -18.39
C ILE A 235 -9.85 2.47 -17.45
N TYR A 236 -9.85 2.78 -16.16
CA TYR A 236 -8.96 2.10 -15.20
C TYR A 236 -9.27 0.61 -15.09
N ARG A 237 -10.55 0.22 -15.16
CA ARG A 237 -10.94 -1.20 -15.20
C ARG A 237 -10.54 -1.85 -16.52
N ALA A 238 -10.58 -1.12 -17.63
CA ALA A 238 -10.15 -1.59 -18.94
C ALA A 238 -8.64 -1.84 -18.97
N ALA A 239 -7.83 -0.92 -18.45
CA ALA A 239 -6.38 -1.10 -18.33
C ALA A 239 -6.01 -2.32 -17.47
N GLN A 240 -6.71 -2.55 -16.35
CA GLN A 240 -6.51 -3.77 -15.54
C GLN A 240 -6.80 -5.07 -16.32
N ARG A 241 -7.77 -5.05 -17.24
CA ARG A 241 -8.03 -6.19 -18.12
C ARG A 241 -6.98 -6.31 -19.21
N GLY A 242 -6.63 -5.20 -19.86
CA GLY A 242 -5.59 -5.13 -20.89
C GLY A 242 -4.23 -5.62 -20.38
N ARG A 243 -3.88 -5.33 -19.12
CA ARG A 243 -2.67 -5.83 -18.46
C ARG A 243 -2.53 -7.36 -18.47
N LYS A 244 -3.64 -8.11 -18.53
CA LYS A 244 -3.60 -9.57 -18.64
C LYS A 244 -3.03 -10.06 -19.98
N GLU A 245 -3.17 -9.24 -21.02
CA GLU A 245 -2.69 -9.47 -22.38
C GLU A 245 -1.47 -8.55 -22.69
N ARG A 246 -0.71 -8.12 -21.67
CA ARG A 246 0.36 -7.10 -21.82
C ARG A 246 1.38 -7.38 -22.93
N GLN A 247 1.78 -8.64 -23.11
CA GLN A 247 2.78 -9.03 -24.11
C GLN A 247 2.31 -8.74 -25.53
N GLU A 248 1.00 -8.89 -25.78
CA GLU A 248 0.40 -8.61 -27.08
C GLU A 248 0.32 -7.10 -27.33
N TRP A 249 -0.13 -6.34 -26.31
CA TRP A 249 -0.28 -4.89 -26.46
C TRP A 249 1.06 -4.16 -26.57
N GLU A 250 2.05 -4.53 -25.76
CA GLU A 250 3.37 -3.90 -25.78
C GLU A 250 4.07 -4.04 -27.14
N TRP A 251 3.77 -5.09 -27.89
CA TRP A 251 4.27 -5.24 -29.26
C TRP A 251 3.82 -4.10 -30.20
N ILE A 252 2.64 -3.52 -29.96
CA ILE A 252 2.12 -2.35 -30.69
C ILE A 252 2.92 -1.09 -30.31
N ALA A 253 3.41 -0.98 -29.08
CA ALA A 253 4.15 0.20 -28.61
C ALA A 253 5.61 0.25 -29.09
N ILE A 254 6.14 -0.86 -29.61
CA ILE A 254 7.53 -0.99 -30.10
C ILE A 254 7.63 -0.70 -31.61
N ARG A 255 6.49 -0.62 -32.33
CA ARG A 255 6.41 -0.28 -33.76
C ARG A 255 6.02 1.18 -33.97
#